data_AF-A0AAE9GT24-F1
#
_entry.id   AF-A0AAE9GT24-F1
#
_cell.length_a   1.000
_cell.length_b   1.000
_cell.length_c   1.000
_cell.angle_alpha   90.00
_cell.angle_beta   90.00
_cell.angle_gamma   90.00
#
_symmetry.space_group_name_H-M   'P 1'
#
loop_
_entity.id
_entity.type
_entity.pdbx_description
1 polymer ?
#
loop_
_entity_poly.entity_id
_entity_poly.type
_entity_poly.pdbx_seq_one_letter_code
_entity_poly.pdbx_strand_id
1 'polypeptide(L)'
;MSASELYIGEDTDRQFVVVDLSKAATWELFERIRDGMAAIVPEYIPQFEGEYAGGVMSISGLQAEAFVQVSQIIMQACSAAVLQPFNADLKTALEADLRFKNAAV
;
A
#
# COMPACT_ATOMS: atom_id res chain seq x y z
N MET A 1 -10.81 -10.74 -15.80
CA MET A 1 -10.84 -9.90 -14.58
C MET A 1 -9.69 -8.91 -14.72
N SER A 2 -9.94 -7.61 -14.79
CA SER A 2 -8.85 -6.63 -14.77
C SER A 2 -8.35 -6.55 -13.33
N ALA A 3 -7.10 -6.95 -13.10
CA ALA A 3 -6.39 -6.69 -11.85
C ALA A 3 -6.15 -5.17 -11.71
N SER A 4 -5.92 -4.73 -10.49
CA SER A 4 -5.54 -3.37 -10.13
C SER A 4 -4.28 -3.46 -9.27
N GLU A 5 -3.36 -2.52 -9.43
CA GLU A 5 -2.00 -2.61 -8.91
C GLU A 5 -1.82 -1.73 -7.66
N LEU A 6 -1.13 -2.25 -6.65
CA LEU A 6 -0.57 -1.46 -5.55
C LEU A 6 0.94 -1.35 -5.70
N TYR A 7 1.44 -0.13 -5.91
CA TYR A 7 2.86 0.20 -5.96
C TYR A 7 3.37 0.48 -4.54
N ILE A 8 4.28 -0.36 -4.05
CA ILE A 8 4.76 -0.31 -2.68
C ILE A 8 6.00 0.55 -2.55
N GLY A 9 6.98 0.34 -3.43
CA GLY A 9 8.30 0.98 -3.35
C GLY A 9 9.21 0.53 -4.48
N GLU A 10 10.49 0.81 -4.34
CA GLU A 10 11.53 0.31 -5.22
C GLU A 10 12.39 -0.74 -4.50
N ASP A 11 12.75 -1.81 -5.20
CA ASP A 11 13.73 -2.78 -4.71
C ASP A 11 15.18 -2.25 -4.86
N THR A 12 16.17 -3.10 -4.53
CA THR A 12 17.59 -2.75 -4.61
C THR A 12 18.07 -2.44 -6.04
N ASP A 13 17.33 -2.88 -7.05
CA ASP A 13 17.61 -2.69 -8.48
C ASP A 13 16.78 -1.56 -9.09
N ARG A 14 16.12 -0.75 -8.25
CA ARG A 14 15.22 0.36 -8.63
C ARG A 14 14.01 -0.09 -9.45
N GLN A 15 13.60 -1.35 -9.32
CA GLN A 15 12.36 -1.83 -9.92
C GLN A 15 11.21 -1.61 -8.96
N PHE A 16 10.06 -1.20 -9.47
CA PHE A 16 8.86 -1.06 -8.65
C PHE A 16 8.41 -2.43 -8.14
N VAL A 17 8.22 -2.52 -6.83
CA VAL A 17 7.56 -3.65 -6.19
C VAL A 17 6.05 -3.39 -6.25
N VAL A 18 5.35 -4.25 -6.98
CA VAL A 18 3.92 -4.14 -7.22
C VAL A 18 3.21 -5.40 -6.71
N VAL A 19 2.06 -5.20 -6.06
CA VAL A 19 1.17 -6.30 -5.68
C VAL A 19 -0.12 -6.20 -6.49
N ASP A 20 -0.42 -7.28 -7.22
CA ASP A 20 -1.64 -7.39 -8.00
C ASP A 20 -2.83 -7.71 -7.09
N LEU A 21 -3.84 -6.86 -7.13
CA LEU A 21 -5.08 -7.01 -6.40
C LEU A 21 -6.24 -7.19 -7.39
N SER A 22 -7.32 -7.83 -6.92
CA SER A 22 -8.59 -7.73 -7.65
C SER A 22 -9.17 -6.32 -7.50
N LYS A 23 -9.95 -5.84 -8.49
CA LYS A 23 -10.65 -4.54 -8.37
C LYS A 23 -11.43 -4.37 -7.06
N ALA A 24 -12.09 -5.43 -6.59
CA ALA A 24 -12.83 -5.40 -5.33
C ALA A 24 -11.90 -5.24 -4.12
N ALA A 25 -10.76 -5.93 -4.13
CA ALA A 25 -9.72 -5.77 -3.12
C ALA A 25 -9.10 -4.37 -3.15
N THR A 26 -8.81 -3.80 -4.31
CA THR A 26 -8.26 -2.44 -4.42
C THR A 26 -9.24 -1.40 -3.88
N TRP A 27 -10.53 -1.50 -4.23
CA TRP A 27 -11.58 -0.64 -3.66
C TRP A 27 -11.62 -0.76 -2.13
N GLU A 28 -11.71 -1.98 -1.61
CA GLU A 28 -11.77 -2.20 -0.16
C GLU A 28 -10.53 -1.66 0.54
N LEU A 29 -9.33 -1.87 -0.03
CA LEU A 29 -8.09 -1.43 0.56
C LEU A 29 -8.01 0.10 0.59
N PHE A 30 -8.36 0.77 -0.52
CA PHE A 30 -8.41 2.23 -0.59
C PHE A 30 -9.30 2.83 0.52
N GLU A 31 -10.55 2.37 0.62
CA GLU A 31 -11.50 2.87 1.62
C GLU A 31 -11.00 2.65 3.06
N ARG A 32 -10.29 1.55 3.31
CA ARG A 32 -9.76 1.23 4.64
C ARG A 32 -8.52 2.03 5.02
N ILE A 33 -7.67 2.39 4.06
CA ILE A 33 -6.40 3.04 4.37
C ILE A 33 -6.42 4.55 4.17
N ARG A 34 -7.36 5.09 3.39
CA ARG A 34 -7.46 6.53 3.08
C ARG A 34 -7.44 7.39 4.33
N ASP A 35 -8.33 7.11 5.29
CA ASP A 35 -8.47 7.94 6.48
C ASP A 35 -7.24 7.86 7.39
N GLY A 36 -6.64 6.67 7.50
CA GLY A 36 -5.38 6.48 8.22
C GLY A 36 -4.21 7.22 7.58
N MET A 37 -4.13 7.20 6.25
CA MET A 37 -3.13 7.96 5.51
C MET A 37 -3.36 9.47 5.61
N ALA A 38 -4.62 9.93 5.67
CA ALA A 38 -4.93 11.34 5.86
C ALA A 38 -4.50 11.84 7.24
N ALA A 39 -4.51 10.96 8.24
CA ALA A 39 -4.02 11.27 9.57
C ALA A 39 -2.49 11.29 9.66
N ILE A 40 -1.79 10.48 8.86
CA ILE A 40 -0.33 10.33 8.90
C ILE A 40 0.37 11.34 7.99
N VAL A 41 -0.14 11.51 6.77
CA VAL A 41 0.47 12.29 5.69
C VAL A 41 -0.63 12.99 4.87
N PRO A 42 -1.34 13.97 5.45
CA PRO A 42 -2.47 14.64 4.81
C PRO A 42 -2.12 15.27 3.45
N GLU A 43 -0.88 15.75 3.29
CA GLU A 43 -0.39 16.35 2.06
C GLU A 43 -0.28 15.35 0.89
N TYR A 44 -0.22 14.05 1.18
CA TYR A 44 -0.12 12.99 0.16
C TYR A 44 -1.50 12.55 -0.36
N ILE A 45 -2.58 12.89 0.35
CA ILE A 45 -3.94 12.45 -0.01
C ILE A 45 -4.38 12.88 -1.42
N PRO A 46 -4.18 14.14 -1.85
CA PRO A 46 -4.56 14.53 -3.21
C PRO A 46 -3.86 13.70 -4.30
N GLN A 47 -2.60 13.31 -4.07
CA GLN A 47 -1.88 12.44 -4.98
C GLN A 47 -2.47 11.03 -4.96
N PHE A 48 -2.64 10.46 -3.76
CA PHE A 48 -3.16 9.11 -3.59
C PHE A 48 -4.55 8.91 -4.20
N GLU A 49 -5.48 9.85 -3.97
CA GLU A 49 -6.82 9.81 -4.55
C GLU A 49 -6.79 10.01 -6.07
N GLY A 50 -5.90 10.89 -6.56
CA GLY A 50 -5.70 11.12 -7.99
C GLY A 50 -5.17 9.89 -8.72
N GLU A 51 -4.18 9.21 -8.14
CA GLU A 51 -3.65 7.94 -8.65
C GLU A 51 -4.77 6.89 -8.69
N TYR A 52 -5.53 6.75 -7.59
CA TYR A 52 -6.62 5.79 -7.49
C TYR A 52 -7.70 6.03 -8.56
N ALA A 53 -8.08 7.30 -8.77
CA ALA A 53 -8.99 7.68 -9.84
C ALA A 53 -8.44 7.37 -11.24
N GLY A 54 -7.12 7.39 -11.41
CA GLY A 54 -6.39 6.95 -12.61
C GLY A 54 -6.29 5.43 -12.76
N GLY A 55 -6.75 4.66 -11.78
CA GLY A 55 -6.78 3.19 -11.81
C GLY A 55 -5.59 2.50 -11.15
N VAL A 56 -4.72 3.25 -10.47
CA VAL A 56 -3.51 2.75 -9.81
C VAL A 56 -3.48 3.21 -8.36
N MET A 57 -2.99 2.39 -7.44
CA MET A 57 -2.79 2.82 -6.05
C MET A 57 -1.29 2.82 -5.75
N SER A 58 -0.74 3.90 -5.18
CA SER A 58 0.67 3.95 -4.80
C SER A 58 0.87 4.43 -3.39
N ILE A 59 1.83 3.80 -2.71
CA ILE A 59 2.44 4.29 -1.47
C ILE A 59 3.96 4.43 -1.64
N SER A 60 4.47 4.33 -2.87
CA SER A 60 5.91 4.36 -3.17
C SER A 60 6.55 5.70 -2.80
N GLY A 61 5.79 6.79 -2.86
CA GLY A 61 6.26 8.13 -2.51
C GLY A 61 6.35 8.42 -1.00
N LEU A 62 5.87 7.52 -0.13
CA LEU A 62 5.87 7.75 1.30
C LEU A 62 7.28 7.77 1.89
N GLN A 63 7.52 8.71 2.79
CA GLN A 63 8.73 8.73 3.62
C GLN A 63 8.72 7.56 4.61
N ALA A 64 9.89 7.17 5.11
CA ALA A 64 10.05 5.92 5.84
C ALA A 64 9.09 5.74 7.03
N GLU A 65 8.93 6.78 7.86
CA GLU A 65 8.04 6.73 9.02
C GLU A 65 6.57 6.56 8.61
N ALA A 66 6.10 7.37 7.67
CA ALA A 66 4.73 7.28 7.15
C ALA A 66 4.48 5.94 6.45
N PHE A 67 5.47 5.44 5.70
CA PHE A 67 5.41 4.15 5.03
C PHE A 67 5.18 3.01 6.02
N VAL A 68 5.93 2.96 7.13
CA VAL A 68 5.77 1.94 8.16
C VAL A 68 4.38 1.98 8.78
N GLN A 69 3.89 3.17 9.13
CA GLN A 69 2.55 3.32 9.74
C GLN A 69 1.44 2.91 8.76
N VAL A 70 1.52 3.33 7.49
CA VAL A 70 0.56 2.94 6.44
C VAL A 70 0.66 1.43 6.16
N SER A 71 1.86 0.85 6.19
CA SER A 71 2.05 -0.60 6.02
C SER A 71 1.34 -1.40 7.11
N GLN A 72 1.40 -0.95 8.37
CA GLN A 72 0.67 -1.58 9.47
C GLN A 72 -0.86 -1.48 9.28
N ILE A 73 -1.35 -0.34 8.80
CA ILE A 73 -2.77 -0.17 8.48
C ILE A 73 -3.20 -1.12 7.35
N ILE A 74 -2.39 -1.26 6.30
CA ILE A 74 -2.63 -2.24 5.22
C ILE A 74 -2.70 -3.65 5.80
N MET A 75 -1.79 -4.02 6.70
CA MET A 75 -1.82 -5.34 7.31
C MET A 75 -3.05 -5.59 8.20
N GLN A 76 -3.54 -4.55 8.88
CA GLN A 76 -4.81 -4.63 9.62
C GLN A 76 -6.01 -4.76 8.69
N ALA A 77 -6.00 -4.06 7.55
CA ALA A 77 -7.05 -4.15 6.54
C ALA A 77 -7.19 -5.56 5.95
N CYS A 78 -6.10 -6.33 5.87
CA CYS A 78 -6.10 -7.74 5.43
C CYS A 78 -6.96 -8.70 6.27
N SER A 79 -7.49 -8.26 7.43
CA SER A 79 -8.52 -9.00 8.18
C SER A 79 -9.87 -9.07 7.46
N ALA A 80 -10.12 -8.19 6.48
CA ALA A 80 -11.32 -8.23 5.64
C ALA A 80 -11.27 -9.43 4.67
N ALA A 81 -12.39 -10.14 4.53
CA ALA A 81 -12.47 -11.36 3.72
C ALA A 81 -12.05 -11.15 2.25
N VAL A 82 -12.31 -9.98 1.67
CA VAL A 82 -11.93 -9.64 0.28
C VAL A 82 -10.42 -9.37 0.12
N LEU A 83 -9.73 -8.99 1.21
CA LEU A 83 -8.29 -8.71 1.23
C LEU A 83 -7.45 -9.91 1.70
N GLN A 84 -8.06 -10.82 2.46
CA GLN A 84 -7.40 -12.00 3.03
C GLN A 84 -6.59 -12.83 2.01
N PRO A 85 -7.05 -13.06 0.76
CA PRO A 85 -6.26 -13.81 -0.23
C PRO A 85 -4.92 -13.16 -0.60
N PHE A 86 -4.81 -11.84 -0.44
CA PHE A 86 -3.63 -11.05 -0.82
C PHE A 86 -2.70 -10.77 0.37
N ASN A 87 -3.09 -11.18 1.59
CA ASN A 87 -2.39 -10.87 2.83
C ASN A 87 -0.92 -11.31 2.81
N ALA A 88 -0.64 -12.52 2.30
CA ALA A 88 0.71 -13.06 2.25
C ALA A 88 1.63 -12.24 1.33
N ASP A 89 1.13 -11.88 0.14
CA ASP A 89 1.89 -11.13 -0.86
C ASP A 89 2.10 -9.68 -0.40
N LEU A 90 1.06 -9.03 0.12
CA LEU A 90 1.14 -7.69 0.71
C LEU A 90 2.15 -7.66 1.85
N LYS A 91 2.06 -8.60 2.80
CA LYS A 91 3.00 -8.68 3.92
C LYS A 91 4.44 -8.82 3.45
N THR A 92 4.67 -9.77 2.54
CA THR A 92 6.01 -10.06 2.02
C THR A 92 6.60 -8.84 1.34
N ALA A 93 5.83 -8.14 0.50
CA ALA A 93 6.30 -6.97 -0.21
C ALA A 93 6.56 -5.77 0.71
N LEU A 94 5.68 -5.51 1.69
CA LEU A 94 5.86 -4.42 2.66
C LEU A 94 7.07 -4.65 3.57
N GLU A 95 7.24 -5.86 4.11
CA GLU A 95 8.37 -6.21 4.98
C GLU A 95 9.70 -6.31 4.22
N ALA A 96 9.66 -6.49 2.89
CA ALA A 96 10.84 -6.49 2.04
C ALA A 96 11.40 -5.08 1.79
N ASP A 97 10.57 -4.03 1.89
CA ASP A 97 10.95 -2.64 1.63
C ASP A 97 11.98 -2.14 2.65
N LEU A 98 13.00 -1.43 2.16
CA LEU A 98 14.09 -0.91 3.01
C LEU A 98 13.58 0.08 4.06
N ARG A 99 12.53 0.87 3.75
CA ARG A 99 11.90 1.78 4.71
C ARG A 99 11.32 1.03 5.90
N PHE A 100 10.76 -0.15 5.65
CA PHE A 100 10.23 -1.01 6.70
C PHE A 100 11.35 -1.69 7.49
N LYS A 101 12.31 -2.29 6.80
CA LYS A 101 13.45 -2.99 7.42
C LYS A 101 14.28 -2.09 8.32
N ASN A 102 14.55 -0.86 7.88
CA ASN A 102 15.39 0.07 8.62
C ASN A 102 14.70 0.68 9.85
N ALA A 103 13.37 0.63 9.91
CA ALA A 103 12.60 1.07 11.08
C ALA A 103 12.45 -0.02 12.16
N ALA A 104 12.76 -1.27 11.83
CA ALA A 104 12.69 -2.41 12.75
C ALA A 104 13.99 -2.64 13.55
N VAL A 105 14.96 -1.72 13.46
CA VAL A 105 16.30 -1.78 14.08
C VAL A 105 16.47 -0.71 15.14
#